data_AF-A0A949UKR9-F1
#
_entry.id   AF-A0A949UKR9-F1
#
_cell.length_a   1.000
_cell.length_b   1.000
_cell.length_c   1.000
_cell.angle_alpha   90.00
_cell.angle_beta   90.00
_cell.angle_gamma   90.00
#
_symmetry.space_group_name_H-M   'P 1'
#
loop_
_entity.id
_entity.type
_entity.pdbx_description
1 polymer ?
#
loop_
_entity_poly.entity_id
_entity_poly.type
_entity_poly.pdbx_seq_one_letter_code
_entity_poly.pdbx_strand_id
1 'polypeptide(L)'
;AWHLVARFFTSLSSAPATDADEAWVDSQLLPGEQELWSQMGSQDRRHSALVARRFVAVRPEASAAEVRGAILHDVGKIECGLGTFGRVAATVVGSRGRRFAAYHNHEEIGADLAAAAGSDPQTVELIRGSGPAFEALRASDHA
;
A
#
# COMPACT_ATOMS: atom_id res chain seq x y z
N ALA A 1 1.00 19.00 -20.53
CA ALA A 1 0.33 19.84 -19.50
C ALA A 1 -0.95 19.18 -18.95
N TRP A 2 -1.91 18.78 -19.80
CA TRP A 2 -3.15 18.10 -19.40
C TRP A 2 -2.97 16.84 -18.54
N HIS A 3 -2.00 15.97 -18.90
CA HIS A 3 -1.68 14.75 -18.15
C HIS A 3 -1.24 14.98 -16.68
N LEU A 4 -0.56 16.10 -16.40
CA LEU A 4 -0.09 16.39 -15.04
C LEU A 4 -1.22 16.97 -14.17
N VAL A 5 -2.12 17.74 -14.77
CA VAL A 5 -3.33 18.27 -14.13
C VAL A 5 -4.33 17.14 -13.84
N ALA A 6 -4.52 16.21 -14.78
CA ALA A 6 -5.35 15.03 -14.55
C ALA A 6 -4.80 14.12 -13.43
N ARG A 7 -3.46 13.92 -13.35
CA ARG A 7 -2.82 13.25 -12.20
C ARG A 7 -3.01 14.02 -10.90
N PHE A 8 -2.96 15.34 -10.93
CA PHE A 8 -3.19 16.17 -9.75
C PHE A 8 -4.63 16.02 -9.22
N PHE A 9 -5.65 16.06 -10.08
CA PHE A 9 -7.05 15.90 -9.67
C PHE A 9 -7.46 14.46 -9.34
N THR A 10 -6.90 13.46 -10.02
CA THR A 10 -7.07 12.04 -9.63
C THR A 10 -6.36 11.73 -8.31
N SER A 11 -5.23 12.41 -8.02
CA SER A 11 -4.60 12.36 -6.71
C SER A 11 -5.45 13.04 -5.64
N LEU A 12 -6.28 14.04 -5.97
CA LEU A 12 -7.16 14.73 -5.01
C LEU A 12 -8.50 14.02 -4.78
N SER A 13 -8.78 12.94 -5.50
CA SER A 13 -10.04 12.21 -5.34
C SER A 13 -10.03 11.39 -4.05
N SER A 14 -10.77 11.87 -3.05
CA SER A 14 -11.09 11.16 -1.81
C SER A 14 -12.11 10.03 -1.99
N ALA A 15 -12.48 9.71 -3.24
CA ALA A 15 -13.45 8.68 -3.54
C ALA A 15 -13.02 7.34 -2.93
N PRO A 16 -13.93 6.64 -2.22
CA PRO A 16 -13.64 5.37 -1.59
C PRO A 16 -13.34 4.28 -2.63
N ALA A 17 -12.80 3.15 -2.18
CA ALA A 17 -12.75 1.93 -2.98
C ALA A 17 -14.17 1.52 -3.41
N THR A 18 -14.29 0.80 -4.52
CA THR A 18 -15.61 0.30 -4.94
C THR A 18 -16.08 -0.77 -3.97
N ASP A 19 -17.40 -0.98 -3.83
CA ASP A 19 -17.93 -2.05 -2.97
C ASP A 19 -17.38 -3.44 -3.34
N ALA A 20 -17.10 -3.66 -4.63
CA ALA A 20 -16.48 -4.90 -5.12
C ALA A 20 -15.00 -5.04 -4.72
N ASP A 21 -14.28 -3.92 -4.58
CA ASP A 21 -12.90 -3.92 -4.08
C ASP A 21 -12.88 -4.11 -2.56
N GLU A 22 -13.75 -3.42 -1.83
CA GLU A 22 -13.92 -3.56 -0.37
C GLU A 22 -14.27 -5.02 -0.01
N ALA A 23 -15.28 -5.60 -0.66
CA ALA A 23 -15.68 -7.00 -0.42
C ALA A 23 -14.58 -8.01 -0.79
N TRP A 24 -13.78 -7.70 -1.82
CA TRP A 24 -12.66 -8.57 -2.18
C TRP A 24 -11.54 -8.47 -1.16
N VAL A 25 -11.15 -7.27 -0.72
CA VAL A 25 -10.15 -7.08 0.34
C VAL A 25 -10.57 -7.79 1.62
N ASP A 26 -11.83 -7.62 2.04
CA ASP A 26 -12.41 -8.27 3.22
C ASP A 26 -12.33 -9.81 3.14
N SER A 27 -12.46 -10.38 1.95
CA SER A 27 -12.30 -11.82 1.73
C SER A 27 -10.85 -12.34 1.84
N GLN A 28 -9.85 -11.44 1.80
CA GLN A 28 -8.44 -11.81 1.84
C GLN A 28 -7.82 -11.63 3.23
N LEU A 29 -8.16 -10.53 3.92
CA LEU A 29 -7.50 -10.11 5.15
C LEU A 29 -7.92 -10.92 6.38
N LEU A 30 -6.98 -11.08 7.30
CA LEU A 30 -7.26 -11.55 8.66
C LEU A 30 -7.96 -10.43 9.46
N PRO A 31 -8.63 -10.74 10.59
CA PRO A 31 -9.32 -9.71 11.39
C PRO A 31 -8.41 -8.53 11.81
N GLY A 32 -7.19 -8.81 12.30
CA GLY A 32 -6.25 -7.75 12.69
C GLY A 32 -5.71 -6.96 11.49
N GLU A 33 -5.53 -7.61 10.35
CA GLU A 33 -5.14 -6.96 9.09
C GLU A 33 -6.25 -6.04 8.56
N GLN A 34 -7.52 -6.45 8.68
CA GLN A 34 -8.68 -5.67 8.29
C GLN A 34 -8.81 -4.41 9.16
N GLU A 35 -8.57 -4.51 10.46
CA GLU A 35 -8.53 -3.36 11.37
C GLU A 35 -7.46 -2.35 10.95
N LEU A 36 -6.26 -2.81 10.59
CA LEU A 36 -5.20 -1.93 10.06
C LEU A 36 -5.61 -1.29 8.74
N TRP A 37 -6.08 -2.07 7.78
CA TRP A 37 -6.46 -1.55 6.47
C TRP A 37 -7.56 -0.49 6.59
N SER A 38 -8.55 -0.69 7.47
CA SER A 38 -9.64 0.26 7.73
C SER A 38 -9.19 1.64 8.23
N GLN A 39 -8.01 1.71 8.87
CA GLN A 39 -7.41 2.95 9.37
C GLN A 39 -6.69 3.75 8.27
N MET A 40 -6.39 3.12 7.13
CA MET A 40 -5.82 3.81 5.98
C MET A 40 -6.82 4.81 5.40
N GLY A 41 -6.32 5.93 4.88
CA GLY A 41 -7.15 6.93 4.21
C GLY A 41 -7.91 6.31 3.03
N SER A 42 -9.09 6.86 2.68
CA SER A 42 -9.92 6.32 1.58
C SER A 42 -9.17 6.21 0.26
N GLN A 43 -8.27 7.16 -0.01
CA GLN A 43 -7.38 7.14 -1.16
C GLN A 43 -6.40 5.97 -1.11
N ASP A 44 -5.76 5.73 0.03
CA ASP A 44 -4.75 4.68 0.20
C ASP A 44 -5.39 3.28 0.19
N ARG A 45 -6.60 3.14 0.76
CA ARG A 45 -7.40 1.90 0.65
C ARG A 45 -7.76 1.57 -0.80
N ARG A 46 -8.24 2.57 -1.57
CA ARG A 46 -8.55 2.38 -2.99
C ARG A 46 -7.29 2.04 -3.80
N HIS A 47 -6.19 2.73 -3.53
CA HIS A 47 -4.93 2.50 -4.20
C HIS A 47 -4.39 1.09 -3.92
N SER A 48 -4.30 0.69 -2.65
CA SER A 48 -3.84 -0.64 -2.24
C SER A 48 -4.68 -1.76 -2.82
N ALA A 49 -6.01 -1.64 -2.82
CA ALA A 49 -6.89 -2.63 -3.45
C ALA A 49 -6.60 -2.78 -4.96
N LEU A 50 -6.44 -1.67 -5.69
CA LEU A 50 -6.08 -1.69 -7.12
C LEU A 50 -4.71 -2.34 -7.36
N VAL A 51 -3.70 -1.99 -6.55
CA VAL A 51 -2.36 -2.56 -6.65
C VAL A 51 -2.40 -4.06 -6.38
N ALA A 52 -3.15 -4.50 -5.38
CA ALA A 52 -3.31 -5.92 -5.07
C ALA A 52 -4.04 -6.69 -6.19
N ARG A 53 -5.04 -6.11 -6.84
CA ARG A 53 -5.69 -6.69 -8.03
C ARG A 53 -4.72 -6.88 -9.20
N ARG A 54 -3.84 -5.89 -9.43
CA ARG A 54 -2.79 -5.99 -10.45
C ARG A 54 -1.74 -7.02 -10.06
N PHE A 55 -1.37 -7.05 -8.79
CA PHE A 55 -0.42 -8.00 -8.24
C PHE A 55 -0.87 -9.45 -8.48
N VAL A 56 -2.12 -9.80 -8.20
CA VAL A 56 -2.62 -11.16 -8.49
C VAL A 56 -2.68 -11.48 -9.99
N ALA A 57 -2.83 -10.46 -10.85
CA ALA A 57 -2.77 -10.66 -12.30
C ALA A 57 -1.33 -10.88 -12.81
N VAL A 58 -0.35 -10.18 -12.22
CA VAL A 58 1.08 -10.30 -12.55
C VAL A 58 1.69 -11.56 -11.94
N ARG A 59 1.19 -11.99 -10.77
CA ARG A 59 1.63 -13.18 -10.03
C ARG A 59 0.42 -14.08 -9.72
N PRO A 60 -0.09 -14.86 -10.69
CA PRO A 60 -1.26 -15.72 -10.49
C PRO A 60 -1.08 -16.81 -9.43
N GLU A 61 0.16 -17.21 -9.18
CA GLU A 61 0.51 -18.20 -8.15
C GLU A 61 0.83 -17.57 -6.78
N ALA A 62 0.42 -16.32 -6.57
CA ALA A 62 0.65 -15.64 -5.30
C ALA A 62 -0.01 -16.41 -4.14
N SER A 63 0.73 -16.58 -3.04
CA SER A 63 0.15 -17.14 -1.82
C SER A 63 -0.86 -16.18 -1.19
N ALA A 64 -1.76 -16.67 -0.34
CA ALA A 64 -2.68 -15.80 0.40
C ALA A 64 -1.93 -14.75 1.24
N ALA A 65 -0.76 -15.09 1.79
CA ALA A 65 0.09 -14.16 2.53
C ALA A 65 0.71 -13.08 1.60
N GLU A 66 1.14 -13.45 0.39
CA GLU A 66 1.62 -12.47 -0.59
C GLU A 66 0.51 -11.51 -1.04
N VAL A 67 -0.72 -12.01 -1.21
CA VAL A 67 -1.87 -11.15 -1.53
C VAL A 67 -2.18 -10.17 -0.39
N ARG A 68 -2.17 -10.63 0.86
CA ARG A 68 -2.33 -9.75 2.04
C ARG A 68 -1.22 -8.71 2.11
N GLY A 69 0.03 -9.11 1.87
CA GLY A 69 1.17 -8.20 1.83
C GLY A 69 1.02 -7.13 0.75
N ALA A 70 0.50 -7.48 -0.42
CA ALA A 70 0.19 -6.50 -1.47
C ALA A 70 -0.93 -5.53 -1.08
N ILE A 71 -1.97 -6.00 -0.38
CA ILE A 71 -3.06 -5.14 0.14
C ILE A 71 -2.53 -4.18 1.23
N LEU A 72 -1.60 -4.64 2.07
CA LEU A 72 -1.13 -3.88 3.24
C LEU A 72 0.20 -3.15 3.01
N HIS A 73 0.78 -3.18 1.79
CA HIS A 73 2.14 -2.68 1.54
C HIS A 73 2.37 -1.21 1.97
N ASP A 74 1.30 -0.42 2.01
CA ASP A 74 1.30 1.00 2.36
C ASP A 74 0.78 1.30 3.78
N VAL A 75 0.51 0.28 4.60
CA VAL A 75 -0.15 0.42 5.91
C VAL A 75 0.66 1.29 6.89
N GLY A 76 1.99 1.31 6.79
CA GLY A 76 2.84 2.17 7.61
C GLY A 76 2.66 3.67 7.36
N LYS A 77 1.91 4.07 6.33
CA LYS A 77 1.55 5.48 6.09
C LYS A 77 0.57 6.02 7.14
N ILE A 78 -0.13 5.15 7.88
CA ILE A 78 -1.04 5.52 8.99
C ILE A 78 -0.28 6.37 10.03
N GLU A 79 0.88 5.90 10.47
CA GLU A 79 1.70 6.55 11.52
C GLU A 79 2.52 7.73 10.99
N CYS A 80 2.83 7.75 9.69
CA CYS A 80 3.68 8.79 9.12
C CYS A 80 2.98 10.14 8.93
N GLY A 81 1.67 10.25 9.22
CA GLY A 81 0.89 11.48 8.96
C GLY A 81 0.89 11.90 7.49
N LEU A 82 1.25 10.97 6.58
CA LEU A 82 1.48 11.20 5.16
C LEU A 82 0.19 11.15 4.34
N GLY A 83 -0.97 11.45 4.95
CA GLY A 83 -2.20 11.74 4.22
C GLY A 83 -2.02 12.88 3.20
N THR A 84 -3.08 13.54 2.74
CA THR A 84 -3.09 14.52 1.63
C THR A 84 -1.88 15.50 1.53
N PHE A 85 -1.23 15.87 2.65
CA PHE A 85 -0.03 16.71 2.72
C PHE A 85 1.31 16.04 2.30
N GLY A 86 1.43 14.71 2.32
CA GLY A 86 2.60 13.98 1.83
C GLY A 86 2.87 14.20 0.34
N ARG A 87 1.82 14.46 -0.45
CA ARG A 87 1.91 14.68 -1.92
C ARG A 87 2.55 16.01 -2.31
N VAL A 88 2.38 17.07 -1.50
CA VAL A 88 3.02 18.38 -1.74
C VAL A 88 4.50 18.33 -1.38
N ALA A 89 4.85 17.55 -0.37
CA ALA A 89 6.22 17.27 -0.02
C ALA A 89 6.93 16.48 -1.15
N ALA A 90 6.33 15.40 -1.67
CA ALA A 90 6.94 14.45 -2.62
C ALA A 90 7.63 15.09 -3.86
N THR A 91 7.14 16.21 -4.36
CA THR A 91 7.59 16.77 -5.65
C THR A 91 8.98 17.44 -5.63
N VAL A 92 9.59 17.70 -4.46
CA VAL A 92 10.69 18.69 -4.37
C VAL A 92 12.11 18.16 -4.11
N VAL A 93 12.35 17.01 -3.46
CA VAL A 93 13.71 16.73 -2.90
C VAL A 93 14.08 15.24 -2.95
N GLY A 94 14.96 14.86 -3.89
CA GLY A 94 15.31 13.50 -4.29
C GLY A 94 16.07 12.58 -3.31
N SER A 95 16.76 11.58 -3.89
CA SER A 95 17.11 10.24 -3.38
C SER A 95 18.07 10.10 -2.18
N ARG A 96 18.43 11.15 -1.44
CA ARG A 96 19.39 11.06 -0.31
C ARG A 96 19.07 12.01 0.86
N GLY A 97 17.86 11.92 1.42
CA GLY A 97 17.47 12.77 2.55
C GLY A 97 16.47 12.12 3.49
N ARG A 98 16.00 12.89 4.50
CA ARG A 98 15.00 12.47 5.52
C ARG A 98 13.75 11.76 4.96
N ARG A 99 13.46 11.88 3.67
CA ARG A 99 12.35 11.21 2.99
C ARG A 99 12.65 9.79 2.51
N PHE A 100 13.89 9.48 2.15
CA PHE A 100 14.30 8.09 1.93
C PHE A 100 14.25 7.32 3.25
N ALA A 101 14.66 7.99 4.33
CA ALA A 101 14.42 7.50 5.68
C ALA A 101 12.91 7.38 5.98
N ALA A 102 12.08 8.38 5.69
CA ALA A 102 10.62 8.26 5.86
C ALA A 102 9.97 7.18 4.97
N TYR A 103 10.55 6.90 3.79
CA TYR A 103 10.11 5.85 2.89
C TYR A 103 10.40 4.47 3.51
N HIS A 104 11.66 4.20 3.87
CA HIS A 104 12.00 2.95 4.56
C HIS A 104 11.36 2.82 5.93
N ASN A 105 11.16 3.94 6.64
CA ASN A 105 10.49 3.93 7.92
C ASN A 105 9.04 3.47 7.77
N HIS A 106 8.30 3.82 6.70
CA HIS A 106 6.91 3.33 6.59
C HIS A 106 6.84 1.87 6.14
N GLU A 107 7.79 1.36 5.36
CA GLU A 107 7.89 -0.09 5.08
C GLU A 107 8.16 -0.86 6.37
N GLU A 108 9.10 -0.38 7.21
CA GLU A 108 9.44 -1.00 8.48
C GLU A 108 8.32 -0.86 9.53
N ILE A 109 7.76 0.34 9.70
CA ILE A 109 6.59 0.58 10.56
C ILE A 109 5.41 -0.27 10.11
N GLY A 110 5.14 -0.34 8.80
CA GLY A 110 4.05 -1.14 8.26
C GLY A 110 4.23 -2.63 8.53
N ALA A 111 5.46 -3.13 8.39
CA ALA A 111 5.80 -4.51 8.71
C ALA A 111 5.62 -4.81 10.20
N ASP A 112 6.03 -3.89 11.08
CA ASP A 112 5.88 -4.04 12.52
C ASP A 112 4.41 -3.98 12.96
N LEU A 113 3.61 -3.08 12.38
CA LEU A 113 2.15 -3.02 12.58
C LEU A 113 1.49 -4.34 12.14
N ALA A 114 1.84 -4.84 10.96
CA ALA A 114 1.30 -6.09 10.43
C ALA A 114 1.67 -7.28 11.31
N ALA A 115 2.92 -7.35 11.78
CA ALA A 115 3.37 -8.38 12.72
C ALA A 115 2.58 -8.33 14.04
N ALA A 116 2.39 -7.13 14.60
CA ALA A 116 1.59 -6.93 15.82
C ALA A 116 0.11 -7.30 15.64
N ALA A 117 -0.43 -7.13 14.42
CA ALA A 117 -1.78 -7.54 14.04
C ALA A 117 -1.92 -9.05 13.73
N GLY A 118 -0.84 -9.83 13.87
CA GLY A 118 -0.85 -11.28 13.66
C GLY A 118 -0.72 -11.73 12.22
N SER A 119 -0.16 -10.88 11.34
CA SER A 119 0.09 -11.23 9.94
C SER A 119 1.11 -12.37 9.80
N ASP A 120 1.00 -13.13 8.70
CA ASP A 120 1.97 -14.16 8.36
C ASP A 120 3.38 -13.56 8.13
N PRO A 121 4.49 -14.26 8.46
CA PRO A 121 5.83 -13.77 8.20
C PRO A 121 6.08 -13.35 6.74
N GLN A 122 5.47 -14.03 5.77
CA GLN A 122 5.57 -13.68 4.35
C GLN A 122 4.81 -12.39 4.01
N THR A 123 3.66 -12.13 4.66
CA THR A 123 2.96 -10.84 4.59
C THR A 123 3.88 -9.72 5.10
N VAL A 124 4.48 -9.92 6.27
CA VAL A 124 5.38 -8.94 6.92
C VAL A 124 6.63 -8.68 6.07
N GLU A 125 7.24 -9.74 5.51
CA GLU A 125 8.42 -9.64 4.64
C GLU A 125 8.12 -8.82 3.39
N LEU A 126 6.94 -9.03 2.78
CA LEU A 126 6.53 -8.31 1.58
C LEU A 126 6.26 -6.83 1.86
N ILE A 127 5.60 -6.50 2.98
CA ILE A 127 5.37 -5.11 3.41
C ILE A 127 6.69 -4.39 3.68
N ARG A 128 7.69 -5.10 4.23
CA ARG A 128 9.05 -4.57 4.47
C ARG A 128 9.83 -4.29 3.18
N GLY A 129 9.27 -4.60 2.02
CA GLY A 129 9.90 -4.39 0.72
C GLY A 129 10.90 -5.48 0.35
N SER A 130 10.63 -6.73 0.75
CA SER A 130 11.53 -7.85 0.56
C SER A 130 10.81 -9.14 0.17
N GLY A 131 11.57 -10.21 -0.08
CA GLY A 131 11.04 -11.51 -0.45
C GLY A 131 10.77 -11.68 -1.96
N PRO A 132 10.39 -12.90 -2.38
CA PRO A 132 10.29 -13.29 -3.79
C PRO A 132 9.11 -12.66 -4.54
N ALA A 133 8.16 -12.05 -3.83
CA ALA A 133 7.01 -11.35 -4.41
C ALA A 133 7.25 -9.85 -4.61
N PHE A 134 8.32 -9.28 -4.03
CA PHE A 134 8.50 -7.83 -3.97
C PHE A 134 8.60 -7.16 -5.35
N GLU A 135 9.34 -7.74 -6.29
CA GLU A 135 9.45 -7.18 -7.64
C GLU A 135 8.11 -7.17 -8.39
N ALA A 136 7.26 -8.17 -8.17
CA ALA A 136 5.92 -8.21 -8.75
C ALA A 136 4.99 -7.16 -8.12
N LEU A 137 5.10 -6.95 -6.81
CA LEU A 137 4.39 -5.87 -6.11
C LEU A 137 4.81 -4.49 -6.65
N ARG A 138 6.11 -4.25 -6.75
CA ARG A 138 6.66 -3.01 -7.31
C ARG A 138 6.23 -2.75 -8.74
N ALA A 139 6.21 -3.78 -9.60
CA ALA A 139 5.72 -3.67 -10.97
C ALA A 139 4.22 -3.30 -11.02
N SER A 140 3.44 -3.76 -10.05
CA SER A 140 1.98 -3.52 -9.97
C SER A 140 1.62 -2.12 -9.48
N ASP A 141 2.47 -1.54 -8.64
CA ASP A 141 2.32 -0.16 -8.14
C ASP A 141 2.60 0.89 -9.22
N HIS A 142 3.56 0.64 -10.10
CA HIS A 142 3.97 1.58 -11.15
C HIS A 142 3.16 1.50 -12.46
N ALA A 143 2.12 0.64 -12.52
CA ALA A 143 1.33 0.34 -13.73
C ALA A 143 0.16 1.31 -14.01
#